data_AF-A0A8T3YZQ5-F1
#
_entry.id   AF-A0A8T3YZQ5-F1
#
_cell.length_a   1.000
_cell.length_b   1.000
_cell.length_c   1.000
_cell.angle_alpha   90.00
_cell.angle_beta   90.00
_cell.angle_gamma   90.00
#
_symmetry.space_group_name_H-M   'P 1'
#
loop_
_entity.id
_entity.type
_entity.pdbx_description
1 polymer ?
#
loop_
_entity_poly.entity_id
_entity_poly.type
_entity_poly.pdbx_seq_one_letter_code
_entity_poly.pdbx_strand_id
1 'polypeptide(L)'
;MDMGEIIGDAFKYPISNWKRLLILGVIVLISQFSMEIIMGYGNVYGLLYFLLIPALVASILILGYQLRTIRTSIMGENELPEFNEWTKLFLDGLRLFITSLVYGIIPTIVLVVGFIMLLVGSSGIGVIILLLGAVLLIIVGIISVMAISNMAYYDEIGAAFRFGEIRERIESIGWLRYILMLILLGIFYIILAVVAALVTMIPFAGLVLASLIIYPFMYLFMYRAYGLIFRETLDEEPEESLVES
;
A
#
# COMPACT_ATOMS: atom_id res chain seq x y z
N MET A 1 -20.50 7.16 0.84
CA MET A 1 -20.65 6.49 2.15
C MET A 1 -20.27 7.47 3.24
N ASP A 2 -20.76 7.28 4.47
CA ASP A 2 -20.19 8.05 5.59
C ASP A 2 -18.78 7.52 5.93
N MET A 3 -17.92 8.39 6.45
CA MET A 3 -16.54 8.05 6.79
C MET A 3 -16.47 6.89 7.82
N GLY A 4 -17.43 6.85 8.75
CA GLY A 4 -17.56 5.75 9.71
C GLY A 4 -17.89 4.41 9.05
N GLU A 5 -18.66 4.41 7.96
CA GLU A 5 -19.00 3.20 7.21
C GLU A 5 -17.80 2.65 6.46
N ILE A 6 -17.02 3.50 5.79
CA ILE A 6 -15.80 3.08 5.07
C ILE A 6 -14.83 2.39 6.03
N ILE A 7 -14.59 2.99 7.19
CA ILE A 7 -13.65 2.45 8.18
C ILE A 7 -14.20 1.18 8.82
N GLY A 8 -15.48 1.18 9.17
CA GLY A 8 -16.14 0.01 9.76
C GLY A 8 -16.14 -1.19 8.82
N ASP A 9 -16.38 -0.97 7.53
CA ASP A 9 -16.31 -2.00 6.49
C ASP A 9 -14.86 -2.47 6.28
N ALA A 10 -13.93 -1.53 6.08
CA ALA A 10 -12.52 -1.84 5.89
C ALA A 10 -11.92 -2.61 7.07
N PHE A 11 -12.35 -2.34 8.31
CA PHE A 11 -11.86 -3.04 9.50
C PHE A 11 -12.39 -4.49 9.60
N LYS A 12 -13.62 -4.74 9.13
CA LYS A 12 -14.22 -6.08 9.09
C LYS A 12 -13.74 -6.91 7.91
N TYR A 13 -13.31 -6.26 6.84
CA TYR A 13 -12.92 -6.92 5.60
C TYR A 13 -11.80 -7.98 5.76
N PRO A 14 -10.69 -7.75 6.50
CA PRO A 14 -9.65 -8.75 6.70
C PRO A 14 -10.13 -10.05 7.36
N ILE A 15 -11.12 -9.96 8.24
CA ILE A 15 -11.67 -11.11 8.97
C ILE A 15 -12.85 -11.78 8.24
N SER A 16 -13.23 -11.28 7.07
CA SER A 16 -14.27 -11.90 6.23
C SER A 16 -13.92 -13.34 5.82
N ASN A 17 -12.64 -13.64 5.63
CA ASN A 17 -12.17 -14.96 5.27
C ASN A 17 -10.82 -15.31 5.92
N TRP A 18 -10.87 -16.00 7.07
CA TRP A 18 -9.69 -16.39 7.83
C TRP A 18 -8.70 -17.27 7.04
N LYS A 19 -9.19 -18.11 6.12
CA LYS A 19 -8.31 -18.95 5.30
C LYS A 19 -7.48 -18.10 4.35
N ARG A 20 -8.11 -17.17 3.62
CA ARG A 20 -7.42 -16.26 2.69
C ARG A 20 -6.50 -15.29 3.45
N LEU A 21 -6.90 -14.82 4.63
CA LEU A 21 -6.05 -14.02 5.52
C LEU A 21 -4.77 -14.78 5.91
N LEU A 22 -4.89 -16.04 6.34
CA LEU A 22 -3.72 -16.85 6.72
C LEU A 22 -2.83 -17.19 5.53
N ILE A 23 -3.39 -17.39 4.32
CA ILE A 23 -2.57 -17.58 3.11
C ILE A 23 -1.73 -16.33 2.84
N LEU A 24 -2.35 -15.13 2.89
CA LEU A 24 -1.59 -13.87 2.79
C LEU A 24 -0.53 -13.79 3.89
N GLY A 25 -0.89 -14.17 5.11
CA GLY A 25 0.00 -14.23 6.26
C GLY A 25 1.22 -15.11 6.06
N VAL A 26 1.08 -16.28 5.43
CA VAL A 26 2.22 -17.15 5.10
C VAL A 26 3.14 -16.48 4.06
N ILE A 27 2.59 -15.79 3.06
CA ILE A 27 3.39 -15.05 2.08
C ILE A 27 4.16 -13.90 2.76
N VAL A 28 3.50 -13.15 3.65
CA VAL A 28 4.14 -12.11 4.47
C VAL A 28 5.22 -12.72 5.36
N LEU A 29 4.96 -13.85 6.01
CA LEU A 29 5.94 -14.52 6.86
C LEU A 29 7.18 -14.91 6.06
N ILE A 30 7.03 -15.41 4.83
CA ILE A 30 8.17 -15.74 3.96
C ILE A 30 9.02 -14.50 3.69
N SER A 31 8.41 -13.34 3.38
CA SER A 31 9.17 -12.11 3.11
C SER A 31 9.87 -11.58 4.37
N GLN A 32 9.16 -11.53 5.51
CA GLN A 32 9.69 -11.05 6.78
C GLN A 32 10.82 -11.93 7.30
N PHE A 33 10.61 -13.25 7.32
CA PHE A 33 11.61 -14.20 7.82
C PHE A 33 12.86 -14.23 6.94
N SER A 34 12.70 -14.11 5.62
CA SER A 34 13.84 -13.99 4.71
C SER A 34 14.67 -12.73 5.00
N MET A 35 14.01 -11.59 5.25
CA MET A 35 14.71 -10.34 5.59
C MET A 35 15.41 -10.39 6.95
N GLU A 36 14.77 -10.95 7.97
CA GLU A 36 15.40 -11.15 9.30
C GLU A 36 16.63 -12.04 9.22
N ILE A 37 16.59 -13.14 8.45
CA ILE A 37 17.76 -13.99 8.28
C ILE A 37 18.89 -13.21 7.60
N ILE A 38 18.58 -12.45 6.55
CA ILE A 38 19.57 -11.68 5.80
C ILE A 38 20.18 -10.58 6.68
N MET A 39 19.39 -9.85 7.46
CA MET A 39 19.91 -8.78 8.32
C MET A 39 20.61 -9.31 9.58
N GLY A 40 20.02 -10.33 10.24
CA GLY A 40 20.52 -10.89 11.49
C GLY A 40 21.76 -11.77 11.32
N TYR A 41 21.90 -12.45 10.18
CA TYR A 41 23.02 -13.36 9.89
C TYR A 41 23.82 -12.96 8.64
N GLY A 42 23.60 -11.76 8.08
CA GLY A 42 24.20 -11.29 6.82
C GLY A 42 25.73 -11.22 6.79
N ASN A 43 26.39 -11.23 7.95
CA ASN A 43 27.85 -11.34 8.06
C ASN A 43 28.35 -12.76 7.69
N VAL A 44 27.47 -13.76 7.63
CA VAL A 44 27.76 -15.13 7.21
C VAL A 44 27.55 -15.26 5.69
N TYR A 45 28.45 -14.61 4.96
CA TYR A 45 28.87 -14.83 3.56
C TYR A 45 27.87 -15.46 2.58
N GLY A 46 27.43 -14.69 1.58
CA GLY A 46 27.18 -15.14 0.18
C GLY A 46 26.02 -16.12 -0.06
N LEU A 47 26.02 -17.25 0.65
CA LEU A 47 25.10 -18.35 0.51
C LEU A 47 23.67 -17.94 0.86
N LEU A 48 23.45 -17.03 1.83
CA LEU A 48 22.11 -16.59 2.25
C LEU A 48 21.44 -15.61 1.27
N TYR A 49 22.16 -15.06 0.28
CA TYR A 49 21.56 -14.15 -0.71
C TYR A 49 20.53 -14.84 -1.60
N PHE A 50 20.54 -16.18 -1.72
CA PHE A 50 19.47 -16.91 -2.40
C PHE A 50 18.09 -16.67 -1.80
N LEU A 51 18.00 -16.29 -0.51
CA LEU A 51 16.74 -15.92 0.18
C LEU A 51 16.17 -14.59 -0.30
N LEU A 52 16.92 -13.77 -1.04
CA LEU A 52 16.39 -12.56 -1.68
C LEU A 52 15.33 -12.90 -2.72
N ILE A 53 15.47 -14.03 -3.43
CA ILE A 53 14.52 -14.43 -4.47
C ILE A 53 13.13 -14.69 -3.87
N PRO A 54 12.96 -15.59 -2.87
CA PRO A 54 11.66 -15.80 -2.25
C PRO A 54 11.15 -14.55 -1.53
N ALA A 55 12.03 -13.74 -0.92
CA ALA A 55 11.63 -12.47 -0.31
C ALA A 55 11.02 -11.49 -1.34
N LEU A 56 11.69 -11.33 -2.48
CA LEU A 56 11.25 -10.45 -3.56
C LEU A 56 9.96 -10.97 -4.18
N VAL A 57 9.90 -12.26 -4.53
CA VAL A 57 8.69 -12.86 -5.12
C VAL A 57 7.50 -12.73 -4.16
N ALA A 58 7.68 -13.04 -2.88
CA ALA A 58 6.63 -12.86 -1.88
C ALA A 58 6.19 -11.40 -1.76
N SER A 59 7.12 -10.44 -1.75
CA SER A 59 6.81 -9.01 -1.71
C SER A 59 6.00 -8.55 -2.93
N ILE A 60 6.35 -9.01 -4.13
CA ILE A 60 5.59 -8.70 -5.35
C ILE A 60 4.19 -9.34 -5.29
N LEU A 61 4.05 -10.57 -4.81
CA LEU A 61 2.73 -11.20 -4.66
C LEU A 61 1.85 -10.46 -3.64
N ILE A 62 2.42 -9.94 -2.55
CA ILE A 62 1.70 -9.10 -1.58
C ILE A 62 1.17 -7.83 -2.26
N LEU A 63 2.01 -7.12 -3.03
CA LEU A 63 1.60 -5.93 -3.80
C LEU A 63 0.49 -6.27 -4.81
N GLY A 64 0.61 -7.39 -5.51
CA GLY A 64 -0.41 -7.84 -6.46
C GLY A 64 -1.75 -8.13 -5.81
N TYR A 65 -1.71 -8.75 -4.62
CA TYR A 65 -2.90 -9.01 -3.85
C TYR A 65 -3.54 -7.72 -3.30
N GLN A 66 -2.72 -6.75 -2.89
CA GLN A 66 -3.19 -5.41 -2.50
C GLN A 66 -3.93 -4.70 -3.65
N LEU A 67 -3.39 -4.75 -4.87
CA LEU A 67 -4.06 -4.18 -6.05
C LEU A 67 -5.36 -4.93 -6.37
N ARG A 68 -5.36 -6.26 -6.28
CA ARG A 68 -6.55 -7.08 -6.44
C ARG A 68 -7.63 -6.74 -5.40
N THR A 69 -7.25 -6.51 -4.15
CA THR A 69 -8.15 -6.06 -3.08
C THR A 69 -8.80 -4.72 -3.40
N ILE A 70 -8.05 -3.76 -3.95
CA ILE A 70 -8.66 -2.50 -4.41
C ILE A 70 -9.71 -2.79 -5.48
N ARG A 71 -9.32 -3.55 -6.52
CA ARG A 71 -10.21 -3.89 -7.65
C ARG A 71 -11.51 -4.53 -7.19
N THR A 72 -11.45 -5.61 -6.40
CA THR A 72 -12.66 -6.29 -5.91
C THR A 72 -13.50 -5.41 -4.99
N SER A 73 -12.86 -4.49 -4.26
CA SER A 73 -13.57 -3.54 -3.40
C SER A 73 -14.33 -2.49 -4.18
N ILE A 74 -13.76 -2.00 -5.28
CA ILE A 74 -14.45 -1.11 -6.22
C ILE A 74 -15.66 -1.84 -6.84
N MET A 75 -15.51 -3.13 -7.18
CA MET A 75 -16.60 -3.97 -7.70
C MET A 75 -17.64 -4.36 -6.63
N GLY A 76 -17.43 -4.00 -5.36
CA GLY A 76 -18.37 -4.24 -4.28
C GLY A 76 -18.38 -5.65 -3.69
N GLU A 77 -17.35 -6.44 -3.92
CA GLU A 77 -17.19 -7.74 -3.27
C GLU A 77 -16.82 -7.55 -1.79
N ASN A 78 -17.53 -8.23 -0.89
CA ASN A 78 -17.32 -8.07 0.56
C ASN A 78 -16.42 -9.14 1.21
N GLU A 79 -15.93 -10.09 0.41
CA GLU A 79 -14.98 -11.10 0.84
C GLU A 79 -13.57 -10.84 0.29
N LEU A 80 -12.56 -11.42 0.94
CA LEU A 80 -11.18 -11.38 0.46
C LEU A 80 -11.04 -12.03 -0.92
N PRO A 81 -10.19 -11.52 -1.84
CA PRO A 81 -10.01 -12.12 -3.16
C PRO A 81 -9.40 -13.52 -3.09
N GLU A 82 -9.66 -14.35 -4.10
CA GLU A 82 -9.04 -15.67 -4.18
C GLU A 82 -7.56 -15.62 -4.55
N PHE A 83 -6.80 -16.58 -4.02
CA PHE A 83 -5.42 -16.87 -4.43
C PHE A 83 -5.40 -17.77 -5.68
N ASN A 84 -5.99 -17.27 -6.76
CA ASN A 84 -5.95 -17.85 -8.09
C ASN A 84 -5.12 -16.96 -9.03
N GLU A 85 -4.86 -17.45 -10.24
CA GLU A 85 -4.14 -16.68 -11.27
C GLU A 85 -2.83 -16.07 -10.75
N TRP A 86 -1.97 -16.88 -10.12
CA TRP A 86 -0.72 -16.43 -9.49
C TRP A 86 0.17 -15.61 -10.43
N THR A 87 0.18 -15.93 -11.72
CA THR A 87 0.89 -15.14 -12.74
C THR A 87 0.30 -13.73 -12.86
N LYS A 88 -1.03 -13.60 -12.92
CA LYS A 88 -1.69 -12.29 -12.93
C LYS A 88 -1.41 -11.52 -11.63
N LEU A 89 -1.48 -12.20 -10.48
CA LEU A 89 -1.14 -11.60 -9.19
C LEU A 89 0.29 -11.04 -9.19
N PHE A 90 1.25 -11.81 -9.68
CA PHE A 90 2.63 -11.37 -9.78
C PHE A 90 2.80 -10.18 -10.73
N LEU A 91 2.17 -10.21 -11.91
CA LEU A 91 2.21 -9.11 -12.87
C LEU A 91 1.55 -7.84 -12.32
N ASP A 92 0.41 -7.96 -11.64
CA ASP A 92 -0.27 -6.86 -10.96
C ASP A 92 0.62 -6.27 -9.86
N GLY A 93 1.37 -7.12 -9.15
CA GLY A 93 2.36 -6.68 -8.17
C GLY A 93 3.52 -5.90 -8.78
N LEU A 94 4.02 -6.32 -9.94
CA LEU A 94 5.04 -5.58 -10.68
C LEU A 94 4.50 -4.23 -11.19
N ARG A 95 3.26 -4.18 -11.68
CA ARG A 95 2.62 -2.93 -12.09
C ARG A 95 2.52 -1.95 -10.92
N LEU A 96 2.06 -2.42 -9.76
CA LEU A 96 2.00 -1.61 -8.55
C LEU A 96 3.38 -1.14 -8.11
N PHE A 97 4.37 -2.04 -8.10
CA PHE A 97 5.75 -1.69 -7.76
C PHE A 97 6.33 -0.61 -8.69
N ILE A 98 6.16 -0.74 -10.01
CA ILE A 98 6.62 0.26 -10.98
C ILE A 98 5.92 1.60 -10.75
N THR A 99 4.59 1.60 -10.55
CA THR A 99 3.84 2.82 -10.26
C THR A 99 4.35 3.49 -8.97
N SER A 100 4.56 2.72 -7.90
CA SER A 100 5.13 3.23 -6.65
C SER A 100 6.53 3.81 -6.84
N LEU A 101 7.38 3.17 -7.65
CA LEU A 101 8.70 3.71 -7.98
C LEU A 101 8.58 5.05 -8.69
N VAL A 102 7.77 5.15 -9.75
CA VAL A 102 7.61 6.38 -10.55
C VAL A 102 7.13 7.54 -9.68
N TYR A 103 6.11 7.32 -8.84
CA TYR A 103 5.62 8.32 -7.90
C TYR A 103 6.69 8.70 -6.86
N GLY A 104 7.51 7.73 -6.41
CA GLY A 104 8.54 7.91 -5.40
C GLY A 104 9.82 8.60 -5.88
N ILE A 105 10.11 8.66 -7.20
CA ILE A 105 11.40 9.16 -7.73
C ILE A 105 11.73 10.55 -7.19
N ILE A 106 10.82 11.51 -7.38
CA ILE A 106 11.09 12.92 -7.06
C ILE A 106 11.29 13.11 -5.55
N PRO A 107 10.36 12.67 -4.67
CA PRO A 107 10.57 12.77 -3.22
C PRO A 107 11.87 12.11 -2.75
N THR A 108 12.18 10.91 -3.26
CA THR A 108 13.40 10.19 -2.88
C THR A 108 14.66 10.93 -3.29
N ILE A 109 14.73 11.50 -4.50
CA ILE A 109 15.89 12.29 -4.93
C ILE A 109 16.09 13.49 -4.00
N VAL A 110 15.02 14.23 -3.68
CA VAL A 110 15.10 15.38 -2.78
C VAL A 110 15.59 14.97 -1.39
N LEU A 111 15.06 13.86 -0.84
CA LEU A 111 15.50 13.32 0.44
C LEU A 111 16.98 12.90 0.44
N VAL A 112 17.44 12.23 -0.63
CA VAL A 112 18.85 11.82 -0.77
C VAL A 112 19.77 13.03 -0.84
N VAL A 113 19.40 14.06 -1.60
CA VAL A 113 20.17 15.32 -1.66
C VAL A 113 20.23 15.98 -0.29
N GLY A 114 19.11 16.07 0.42
CA GLY A 114 19.05 16.63 1.76
C GLY A 114 19.94 15.87 2.74
N PHE A 115 19.93 14.54 2.68
CA PHE A 115 20.78 13.68 3.50
C PHE A 115 22.28 13.86 3.17
N ILE A 116 22.64 13.92 1.89
CA ILE A 116 24.03 14.21 1.47
C ILE A 116 24.50 15.56 2.02
N MET A 117 23.64 16.59 1.99
CA MET A 117 23.97 17.91 2.55
C MET A 117 24.29 17.87 4.05
N LEU A 118 23.63 16.98 4.83
CA LEU A 118 23.99 16.76 6.23
C LEU A 118 25.38 16.14 6.38
N LEU A 119 25.72 15.17 5.52
CA LEU A 119 27.01 14.47 5.57
C LEU A 119 28.20 15.36 5.20
N VAL A 120 28.01 16.32 4.30
CA VAL A 120 29.07 17.26 3.86
C VAL A 120 29.19 18.51 4.74
N GLY A 121 28.46 18.57 5.87
CA GLY A 121 28.58 19.65 6.86
C GLY A 121 27.65 20.85 6.64
N SER A 122 26.75 20.81 5.65
CA SER A 122 25.77 21.86 5.35
C SER A 122 24.44 21.63 6.08
N SER A 123 24.50 21.44 7.40
CA SER A 123 23.38 20.91 8.19
C SER A 123 22.08 21.72 8.08
N GLY A 124 22.16 23.06 8.08
CA GLY A 124 20.98 23.92 7.97
C GLY A 124 20.23 23.74 6.64
N ILE A 125 20.96 23.71 5.52
CA ILE A 125 20.39 23.49 4.19
C ILE A 125 19.86 22.06 4.07
N GLY A 126 20.60 21.07 4.57
CA GLY A 126 20.19 19.67 4.53
C GLY A 126 18.85 19.42 5.23
N VAL A 127 18.64 20.00 6.43
CA VAL A 127 17.36 19.89 7.15
C VAL A 127 16.21 20.50 6.34
N ILE A 128 16.39 21.68 5.74
CA ILE A 128 15.35 22.33 4.93
C ILE A 128 14.96 21.45 3.73
N ILE A 129 15.95 20.89 3.02
CA ILE A 129 15.71 20.01 1.87
C ILE A 129 15.00 18.72 2.32
N LEU A 130 15.38 18.15 3.47
CA LEU A 130 14.71 16.96 4.01
C LEU A 130 13.24 17.26 4.36
N LEU A 131 12.95 18.40 4.98
CA LEU A 131 11.58 18.84 5.26
C LEU A 131 10.78 19.00 3.95
N LEU A 132 11.37 19.61 2.93
CA LEU A 132 10.75 19.73 1.61
C LEU A 132 10.47 18.35 1.00
N GLY A 133 11.43 17.43 1.05
CA GLY A 133 11.26 16.05 0.58
C GLY A 133 10.15 15.31 1.33
N ALA A 134 10.04 15.49 2.64
CA ALA A 134 8.97 14.91 3.45
C ALA A 134 7.59 15.46 3.07
N VAL A 135 7.47 16.78 2.84
CA VAL A 135 6.23 17.40 2.35
C VAL A 135 5.86 16.86 0.97
N LEU A 136 6.82 16.75 0.05
CA LEU A 136 6.58 16.16 -1.27
C LEU A 136 6.12 14.71 -1.17
N LEU A 137 6.71 13.91 -0.27
CA LEU A 137 6.29 12.52 -0.05
C LEU A 137 4.84 12.44 0.41
N ILE A 138 4.42 13.31 1.34
CA ILE A 138 3.02 13.37 1.80
C ILE A 138 2.08 13.74 0.66
N ILE A 139 2.41 14.77 -0.13
CA ILE A 139 1.58 15.21 -1.26
C ILE A 139 1.44 14.09 -2.31
N VAL A 140 2.57 13.50 -2.70
CA VAL A 140 2.60 12.38 -3.65
C VAL A 140 1.83 11.18 -3.09
N GLY A 141 1.96 10.89 -1.78
CA GLY A 141 1.22 9.84 -1.10
C GLY A 141 -0.30 10.03 -1.20
N ILE A 142 -0.79 11.24 -0.92
CA ILE A 142 -2.20 11.61 -1.04
C ILE A 142 -2.71 11.36 -2.47
N ILE A 143 -1.95 11.76 -3.49
CA ILE A 143 -2.34 11.56 -4.90
C ILE A 143 -2.25 10.08 -5.29
N SER A 144 -1.25 9.36 -4.76
CA SER A 144 -0.96 7.97 -5.14
C SER A 144 -2.09 7.00 -4.78
N VAL A 145 -2.83 7.26 -3.70
CA VAL A 145 -3.98 6.44 -3.31
C VAL A 145 -5.01 6.40 -4.44
N MET A 146 -5.41 7.58 -4.95
CA MET A 146 -6.34 7.67 -6.07
C MET A 146 -5.73 7.12 -7.36
N ALA A 147 -4.44 7.37 -7.61
CA ALA A 147 -3.73 6.85 -8.80
C ALA A 147 -3.73 5.32 -8.87
N ILE A 148 -3.40 4.65 -7.76
CA ILE A 148 -3.37 3.18 -7.68
C ILE A 148 -4.79 2.62 -7.80
N SER A 149 -5.80 3.28 -7.21
CA SER A 149 -7.19 2.87 -7.40
C SER A 149 -7.68 3.04 -8.84
N ASN A 150 -7.28 4.12 -9.52
CA ASN A 150 -7.58 4.32 -10.94
C ASN A 150 -6.96 3.21 -11.80
N MET A 151 -5.70 2.86 -11.53
CA MET A 151 -5.03 1.72 -12.17
C MET A 151 -5.72 0.38 -11.90
N ALA A 152 -6.21 0.17 -10.67
CA ALA A 152 -6.92 -1.04 -10.30
C ALA A 152 -8.26 -1.17 -11.06
N TYR A 153 -8.98 -0.05 -11.21
CA TYR A 153 -10.26 0.06 -11.91
C TYR A 153 -10.13 -0.23 -13.41
N TYR A 154 -9.21 0.44 -14.11
CA TYR A 154 -9.02 0.24 -15.56
C TYR A 154 -8.20 -1.02 -15.92
N ASP A 155 -7.58 -1.71 -14.96
CA ASP A 155 -6.63 -2.82 -15.18
C ASP A 155 -5.45 -2.45 -16.12
N GLU A 156 -5.06 -1.17 -16.11
CA GLU A 156 -4.03 -0.60 -16.96
C GLU A 156 -3.03 0.26 -16.17
N ILE A 157 -1.73 -0.02 -16.29
CA ILE A 157 -0.70 0.75 -15.59
C ILE A 157 -0.72 2.25 -15.97
N GLY A 158 -1.06 2.57 -17.22
CA GLY A 158 -1.15 3.94 -17.71
C GLY A 158 -2.23 4.77 -17.01
N ALA A 159 -3.28 4.12 -16.49
CA ALA A 159 -4.35 4.80 -15.76
C ALA A 159 -3.87 5.39 -14.42
N ALA A 160 -2.77 4.87 -13.85
CA ALA A 160 -2.13 5.48 -12.68
C ALA A 160 -1.60 6.89 -12.98
N PHE A 161 -1.33 7.23 -14.25
CA PHE A 161 -0.69 8.50 -14.62
C PHE A 161 -1.63 9.48 -15.33
N ARG A 162 -2.93 9.18 -15.35
CA ARG A 162 -3.97 10.09 -15.87
C ARG A 162 -4.26 11.20 -14.86
N PHE A 163 -3.29 12.09 -14.65
CA PHE A 163 -3.34 13.10 -13.59
C PHE A 163 -4.56 14.03 -13.65
N GLY A 164 -5.08 14.32 -14.86
CA GLY A 164 -6.32 15.07 -15.03
C GLY A 164 -7.51 14.35 -14.40
N GLU A 165 -7.71 13.09 -14.78
CA GLU A 165 -8.77 12.23 -14.25
C GLU A 165 -8.63 12.01 -12.73
N ILE A 166 -7.41 11.74 -12.25
CA ILE A 166 -7.14 11.56 -10.81
C ILE A 166 -7.52 12.82 -10.03
N ARG A 167 -7.21 13.99 -10.58
CA ARG A 167 -7.56 15.27 -9.96
C ARG A 167 -9.08 15.45 -9.94
N GLU A 168 -9.77 15.21 -11.05
CA GLU A 168 -11.23 15.31 -11.15
C GLU A 168 -11.93 14.37 -10.14
N ARG A 169 -11.44 13.13 -10.02
CA ARG A 169 -11.93 12.16 -9.02
C ARG A 169 -11.74 12.63 -7.57
N ILE A 170 -10.61 13.27 -7.24
CA ILE A 170 -10.40 13.85 -5.90
C ILE A 170 -11.29 15.08 -5.69
N GLU A 171 -11.49 15.89 -6.74
CA GLU A 171 -12.34 17.08 -6.71
C GLU A 171 -13.82 16.72 -6.52
N SER A 172 -14.30 15.60 -7.09
CA SER A 172 -15.68 15.13 -6.91
C SER A 172 -15.99 14.83 -5.44
N ILE A 173 -15.11 14.10 -4.76
CA ILE A 173 -15.18 13.84 -3.30
C ILE A 173 -15.04 15.15 -2.50
N GLY A 174 -14.24 16.08 -3.02
CA GLY A 174 -13.79 17.29 -2.35
C GLY A 174 -12.48 17.07 -1.59
N TRP A 175 -11.47 17.90 -1.90
CA TRP A 175 -10.11 17.81 -1.33
C TRP A 175 -10.07 17.70 0.20
N LEU A 176 -10.84 18.54 0.90
CA LEU A 176 -10.86 18.52 2.36
C LEU A 176 -11.39 17.19 2.90
N ARG A 177 -12.50 16.69 2.34
CA ARG A 177 -13.11 15.42 2.75
C ARG A 177 -12.17 14.25 2.45
N TYR A 178 -11.58 14.22 1.25
CA TYR A 178 -10.59 13.23 0.85
C TYR A 178 -9.38 13.19 1.80
N ILE A 179 -8.77 14.34 2.09
CA ILE A 179 -7.63 14.42 3.02
C ILE A 179 -8.04 13.97 4.42
N LEU A 180 -9.22 14.37 4.92
CA LEU A 180 -9.70 13.93 6.24
C LEU A 180 -9.89 12.41 6.31
N MET A 181 -10.39 11.77 5.24
CA MET A 181 -10.49 10.31 5.16
C MET A 181 -9.10 9.67 5.26
N LEU A 182 -8.11 10.17 4.51
CA LEU A 182 -6.75 9.65 4.54
C LEU A 182 -6.07 9.87 5.91
N ILE A 183 -6.30 11.01 6.56
CA ILE A 183 -5.79 11.27 7.91
C ILE A 183 -6.37 10.25 8.88
N LEU A 184 -7.69 10.00 8.83
CA LEU A 184 -8.32 9.06 9.74
C LEU A 184 -7.82 7.62 9.51
N LEU A 185 -7.68 7.20 8.25
CA LEU A 185 -7.04 5.93 7.91
C LEU A 185 -5.60 5.85 8.42
N GLY A 186 -4.84 6.93 8.30
CA GLY A 186 -3.48 7.06 8.82
C GLY A 186 -3.41 6.89 10.35
N ILE A 187 -4.36 7.45 11.09
CA ILE A 187 -4.45 7.28 12.55
C ILE A 187 -4.69 5.82 12.90
N PHE A 188 -5.64 5.14 12.26
CA PHE A 188 -5.87 3.70 12.48
C PHE A 188 -4.65 2.86 12.11
N TYR A 189 -3.99 3.18 11.01
CA TYR A 189 -2.76 2.52 10.60
C TYR A 189 -1.66 2.66 11.65
N ILE A 190 -1.47 3.86 12.21
CA ILE A 190 -0.49 4.09 13.28
C ILE A 190 -0.83 3.28 14.53
N ILE A 191 -2.10 3.22 14.94
CA ILE A 191 -2.54 2.40 16.08
C ILE A 191 -2.18 0.92 15.85
N LEU A 192 -2.52 0.38 14.68
CA LEU A 192 -2.18 -1.01 14.33
C LEU A 192 -0.66 -1.22 14.24
N ALA A 193 0.10 -0.24 13.76
CA ALA A 193 1.56 -0.29 13.69
C ALA A 193 2.19 -0.32 15.09
N VAL A 194 1.65 0.43 16.06
CA VAL A 194 2.08 0.36 17.46
C VAL A 194 1.80 -1.03 18.06
N VAL A 195 0.62 -1.60 17.78
CA VAL A 195 0.30 -2.99 18.21
C VAL A 195 1.28 -3.98 17.59
N ALA A 196 1.56 -3.86 16.28
CA ALA A 196 2.54 -4.70 15.59
C ALA A 196 3.92 -4.59 16.26
N ALA A 197 4.39 -3.37 16.52
CA ALA A 197 5.68 -3.11 17.15
C ALA A 197 5.79 -3.78 18.54
N LEU A 198 4.76 -3.64 19.38
CA LEU A 198 4.71 -4.27 20.70
C LEU A 198 4.73 -5.80 20.60
N VAL A 199 3.98 -6.38 19.67
CA VAL A 199 3.96 -7.84 19.45
C VAL A 199 5.33 -8.33 19.00
N THR A 200 5.98 -7.63 18.06
CA THR A 200 7.30 -8.01 17.55
C THR A 200 8.43 -7.89 18.58
N MET A 201 8.19 -7.25 19.73
CA MET A 201 9.16 -7.28 20.84
C MET A 201 9.36 -8.70 21.40
N ILE A 202 8.40 -9.60 21.21
CA ILE A 202 8.55 -11.02 21.57
C ILE A 202 9.35 -11.70 20.44
N PRO A 203 10.61 -12.14 20.68
CA PRO A 203 11.44 -12.71 19.63
C PRO A 203 10.79 -13.96 19.03
N PHE A 204 10.89 -14.09 17.70
CA PHE A 204 10.35 -15.19 16.89
C PHE A 204 8.82 -15.35 16.94
N ALA A 205 8.22 -15.57 18.10
CA ALA A 205 6.78 -15.74 18.26
C ALA A 205 6.01 -14.47 17.88
N GLY A 206 6.51 -13.30 18.30
CA GLY A 206 5.94 -12.01 17.95
C GLY A 206 6.00 -11.75 16.45
N LEU A 207 7.14 -12.04 15.82
CA LEU A 207 7.30 -11.93 14.36
C LEU A 207 6.34 -12.84 13.61
N VAL A 208 6.22 -14.10 14.02
CA VAL A 208 5.31 -15.06 13.38
C VAL A 208 3.86 -14.59 13.53
N LEU A 209 3.45 -14.16 14.72
CA LEU A 209 2.10 -13.65 14.97
C LEU A 209 1.81 -12.39 14.14
N ALA A 210 2.74 -11.43 14.13
CA ALA A 210 2.61 -10.19 13.38
C ALA A 210 2.51 -10.46 11.88
N SER A 211 3.32 -11.39 11.36
CA SER A 211 3.33 -11.76 9.95
C SER A 211 2.08 -12.50 9.52
N LEU A 212 1.55 -13.41 10.36
CA LEU A 212 0.39 -14.21 10.00
C LEU A 212 -0.94 -13.45 10.10
N ILE A 213 -1.02 -12.44 10.98
CA ILE A 213 -2.29 -11.78 11.30
C ILE A 213 -2.20 -10.27 11.12
N ILE A 214 -1.27 -9.61 11.81
CA ILE A 214 -1.28 -8.14 11.95
C ILE A 214 -0.96 -7.44 10.63
N TYR A 215 0.13 -7.81 9.95
CA TYR A 215 0.50 -7.19 8.67
C TYR A 215 -0.51 -7.49 7.56
N PRO A 216 -0.98 -8.75 7.34
CA PRO A 216 -2.08 -9.03 6.43
C PRO A 216 -3.33 -8.20 6.72
N PHE A 217 -3.71 -8.07 8.00
CA PHE A 217 -4.83 -7.26 8.42
C PHE A 217 -4.64 -5.80 8.04
N MET A 218 -3.48 -5.22 8.34
CA MET A 218 -3.16 -3.83 7.99
C MET A 218 -3.20 -3.59 6.49
N TYR A 219 -2.65 -4.50 5.67
CA TYR A 219 -2.71 -4.38 4.21
C TYR A 219 -4.16 -4.45 3.72
N LEU A 220 -4.90 -5.47 4.12
CA LEU A 220 -6.30 -5.64 3.68
C LEU A 220 -7.18 -4.47 4.09
N PHE A 221 -7.02 -3.95 5.32
CA PHE A 221 -7.71 -2.76 5.81
C PHE A 221 -7.44 -1.54 4.92
N MET A 222 -6.18 -1.21 4.68
CA MET A 222 -5.81 -0.01 3.91
C MET A 222 -6.29 -0.10 2.46
N TYR A 223 -6.03 -1.22 1.79
CA TYR A 223 -6.34 -1.37 0.37
C TYR A 223 -7.85 -1.58 0.13
N ARG A 224 -8.59 -2.12 1.10
CA ARG A 224 -10.06 -2.08 1.09
C ARG A 224 -10.56 -0.65 1.15
N ALA A 225 -10.06 0.15 2.10
CA ALA A 225 -10.47 1.54 2.24
C ALA A 225 -10.17 2.36 0.98
N TYR A 226 -9.03 2.11 0.31
CA TYR A 226 -8.70 2.77 -0.95
C TYR A 226 -9.69 2.46 -2.07
N GLY A 227 -10.15 1.21 -2.17
CA GLY A 227 -11.18 0.82 -3.14
C GLY A 227 -12.54 1.44 -2.82
N LEU A 228 -12.93 1.50 -1.54
CA LEU A 228 -14.18 2.14 -1.12
C LEU A 228 -14.17 3.65 -1.38
N ILE A 229 -13.06 4.34 -1.08
CA ILE A 229 -12.90 5.78 -1.37
C ILE A 229 -13.01 6.03 -2.87
N PHE A 230 -12.35 5.21 -3.70
CA PHE A 230 -12.45 5.35 -5.15
C PHE A 230 -13.87 5.11 -5.65
N ARG A 231 -14.58 4.14 -5.08
CA ARG A 231 -15.97 3.84 -5.45
C ARG A 231 -16.91 5.02 -5.22
N GLU A 232 -16.65 5.87 -4.21
CA GLU A 232 -17.44 7.10 -4.03
C GLU A 232 -17.38 8.03 -5.25
N THR A 233 -16.29 7.99 -6.01
CA THR A 233 -16.14 8.79 -7.24
C THR A 233 -17.00 8.28 -8.39
N LEU A 234 -17.39 7.00 -8.36
CA LEU A 234 -18.23 6.37 -9.39
C LEU A 234 -19.71 6.62 -9.14
N ASP A 235 -20.12 6.68 -7.86
CA ASP A 235 -21.50 6.96 -7.48
C ASP A 235 -21.92 8.42 -7.77
N GLU A 236 -20.95 9.28 -8.10
CA GLU A 236 -21.13 10.70 -8.46
C GLU A 236 -21.05 10.94 -9.99
N GLU A 237 -20.74 9.92 -10.81
CA GLU A 237 -20.77 10.01 -12.28
C GLU A 237 -22.22 9.83 -12.78
N PRO A 238 -22.79 10.76 -13.58
CA PRO A 238 -24.09 10.54 -14.21
C PRO A 238 -24.00 9.34 -15.18
N GLU A 239 -25.01 8.46 -15.14
CA GLU A 239 -25.15 7.16 -15.84
C GLU A 239 -24.90 7.12 -17.37
N GLU A 240 -24.50 8.22 -18.03
CA GLU A 240 -24.41 8.30 -19.50
C GLU A 240 -23.16 7.64 -20.13
N SER A 241 -22.13 7.26 -19.36
CA SER A 241 -20.88 6.71 -19.95
C SER A 241 -20.84 5.19 -20.10
N LEU A 242 -21.82 4.44 -19.56
CA LEU A 242 -21.82 2.97 -19.61
C LEU A 242 -22.43 2.36 -20.89
N VAL A 243 -22.84 3.19 -21.87
CA VAL A 243 -23.51 2.73 -23.10
C VAL A 243 -22.56 2.65 -24.30
N GLU A 244 -21.36 3.23 -24.24
CA GLU A 244 -20.42 3.22 -25.37
C GLU A 244 -18.97 2.93 -24.97
N SER A 245 -18.64 1.65 -24.77
CA SER A 245 -17.31 1.10 -25.08
C SER A 245 -17.35 -0.42 -25.26
#